data_AF-A0A8S3G615-F1
#
_entry.id   AF-A0A8S3G615-F1
#
_cell.length_a   1.000
_cell.length_b   1.000
_cell.length_c   1.000
_cell.angle_alpha   90.00
_cell.angle_beta   90.00
_cell.angle_gamma   90.00
#
_symmetry.space_group_name_H-M   'P 1'
#
loop_
_entity.id
_entity.type
_entity.pdbx_description
1 polymer ?
#
loop_
_entity_poly.entity_id
_entity_poly.type
_entity_poly.pdbx_seq_one_letter_code
_entity_poly.pdbx_strand_id
1 'polypeptide(L)'
;MSPTTGPVNLTFELRNDPTQWVLDDTSIYDGAVQMLTNIGFETGSLSPWVRTTPHGPCGGTPGSITNSSCHSGTYCMYDGSLECADQISQQFTATAGKVYV
;
A
#
# COMPACT_ATOMS: atom_id res chain seq x y z
N MET A 1 -3.32 -10.15 23.70
CA MET A 1 -2.30 -11.06 23.14
C MET A 1 -0.94 -10.39 23.25
N SER A 2 0.11 -11.13 23.60
CA SER A 2 1.48 -10.58 23.60
C SER A 2 1.96 -10.37 22.15
N PRO A 3 2.74 -9.32 21.85
CA PRO A 3 3.32 -9.14 20.52
C PRO A 3 4.19 -10.34 20.15
N THR A 4 4.09 -10.83 18.92
CA THR A 4 4.92 -11.91 18.38
C THR A 4 5.76 -11.40 17.22
N THR A 5 7.02 -11.83 17.14
CA THR A 5 7.90 -11.55 16.00
C THR A 5 7.45 -12.38 14.79
N GLY A 6 7.37 -11.77 13.61
CA GLY A 6 6.98 -12.48 12.40
C GLY A 6 6.50 -11.56 11.27
N PRO A 7 6.05 -12.17 10.17
CA PRO A 7 5.49 -11.43 9.04
C PRO A 7 4.19 -10.73 9.44
N VAL A 8 4.07 -9.46 9.06
CA VAL A 8 2.87 -8.64 9.21
C VAL A 8 2.59 -7.92 7.90
N ASN A 9 1.31 -7.75 7.56
CA ASN A 9 0.91 -7.00 6.37
C ASN A 9 0.59 -5.56 6.76
N LEU A 10 1.23 -4.61 6.08
CA LEU A 10 0.67 -3.26 5.96
C LEU A 10 -0.35 -3.31 4.83
N THR A 11 -1.61 -3.00 5.14
CA THR A 11 -2.71 -3.02 4.18
C THR A 11 -3.42 -1.67 4.19
N PHE A 12 -3.63 -1.12 3.01
CA PHE A 12 -4.54 0.00 2.78
C PHE A 12 -5.79 -0.54 2.12
N GLU A 13 -6.95 -0.27 2.73
CA GLU A 13 -8.25 -0.54 2.14
C GLU A 13 -8.85 0.79 1.66
N LEU A 14 -9.20 0.83 0.38
CA LEU A 14 -9.63 2.01 -0.34
C LEU A 14 -11.08 1.79 -0.73
N ARG A 15 -11.97 2.68 -0.31
CA ARG A 15 -13.40 2.65 -0.66
C ARG A 15 -13.72 3.80 -1.61
N ASN A 16 -14.78 3.65 -2.40
CA ASN A 16 -15.31 4.69 -3.29
C ASN A 16 -15.91 5.90 -2.53
N ASP A 17 -15.15 6.52 -1.64
CA ASP A 17 -15.54 7.72 -0.90
C ASP A 17 -14.27 8.39 -0.31
N PRO A 18 -13.57 9.29 -1.05
CA PRO A 18 -13.95 9.93 -2.33
C PRO A 18 -13.78 9.02 -3.56
N THR A 19 -14.22 9.51 -4.72
CA THR A 19 -14.24 8.80 -6.01
C THR A 19 -12.90 8.25 -6.47
N GLN A 20 -11.78 8.77 -5.95
CA GLN A 20 -10.42 8.40 -6.35
C GLN A 20 -9.42 8.63 -5.20
N TRP A 21 -8.43 7.74 -5.10
CA TRP A 21 -7.32 7.81 -4.17
C TRP A 21 -6.00 7.85 -4.92
N VAL A 22 -5.06 8.63 -4.38
CA VAL A 22 -3.63 8.50 -4.70
C VAL A 22 -2.89 8.15 -3.43
N LEU A 23 -1.95 7.22 -3.52
CA LEU A 23 -1.06 6.81 -2.44
C LEU A 23 0.38 6.91 -2.94
N ASP A 24 1.22 7.54 -2.13
CA ASP A 24 2.62 7.78 -2.44
C ASP A 24 3.45 7.82 -1.15
N ASP A 25 4.76 7.64 -1.27
CA ASP A 25 5.74 7.75 -0.19
C ASP A 25 5.41 6.97 1.11
N THR A 26 4.94 5.73 0.98
CA THR A 26 4.57 4.91 2.14
C THR A 26 5.78 4.30 2.83
N SER A 27 6.10 4.71 4.05
CA SER A 27 7.27 4.21 4.77
C SER A 27 6.94 3.45 6.05
N ILE A 28 7.76 2.44 6.36
CA ILE A 28 7.91 1.89 7.71
C ILE A 28 9.40 1.73 8.00
N TYR A 29 9.89 2.36 9.07
CA TYR A 29 11.29 2.32 9.47
C TYR A 29 11.52 1.57 10.78
N ASP A 30 12.53 0.70 10.80
CA ASP A 30 13.18 0.18 12.01
C ASP A 30 14.52 0.90 12.20
N GLY A 31 14.50 1.98 12.98
CA GLY A 31 15.64 2.90 13.05
C GLY A 31 15.91 3.55 11.70
N ALA A 32 17.04 3.22 11.07
CA ALA A 32 17.42 3.73 9.74
C ALA A 32 17.06 2.79 8.59
N VAL A 33 16.47 1.63 8.87
CA VAL A 33 16.16 0.61 7.87
C VAL A 33 14.72 0.76 7.39
N GLN A 34 14.54 1.04 6.09
CA GLN A 34 13.24 0.99 5.45
C GLN A 34 12.82 -0.48 5.30
N MET A 35 11.63 -0.80 5.80
CA MET A 35 11.10 -2.17 5.88
C MET A 35 10.29 -2.57 4.65
N LEU A 36 9.86 -1.58 3.86
CA LEU A 36 9.11 -1.76 2.62
C LEU A 36 9.98 -1.48 1.40
N THR A 37 9.52 -1.90 0.23
CA THR A 37 10.17 -1.61 -1.05
C THR A 37 9.19 -0.98 -2.01
N ASN A 38 9.72 -0.25 -3.01
CA ASN A 38 8.92 0.49 -3.99
C ASN A 38 7.85 1.39 -3.32
N ILE A 39 8.29 2.16 -2.33
CA ILE A 39 7.41 2.92 -1.42
C ILE A 39 6.76 4.15 -2.05
N GLY A 40 7.44 4.74 -3.04
CA GLY A 40 6.94 5.84 -3.86
C GLY A 40 6.68 5.42 -5.30
N PHE A 41 6.56 4.11 -5.60
CA PHE A 41 6.15 3.61 -6.92
C PHE A 41 6.99 4.02 -8.14
N GLU A 42 8.16 4.65 -7.94
CA GLU A 42 9.05 5.19 -8.97
C GLU A 42 9.61 4.17 -9.98
N THR A 43 9.38 2.88 -9.73
CA THR A 43 9.68 1.82 -10.71
C THR A 43 8.71 1.80 -11.89
N GLY A 44 7.64 2.59 -11.86
CA GLY A 44 6.56 2.56 -12.86
C GLY A 44 5.70 1.30 -12.77
N SER A 45 5.82 0.54 -11.68
CA SER A 45 5.11 -0.71 -11.42
C SER A 45 4.60 -0.75 -9.99
N LEU A 46 3.51 -1.50 -9.77
CA LEU A 46 3.03 -1.80 -8.42
C LEU A 46 3.85 -2.87 -7.72
N SER A 47 4.64 -3.67 -8.42
CA SER A 47 5.43 -4.74 -7.77
C SER A 47 6.42 -4.14 -6.76
N PRO A 48 6.54 -4.68 -5.53
CA PRO A 48 6.02 -5.96 -5.05
C PRO A 48 4.70 -5.88 -4.26
N TRP A 49 3.97 -4.77 -4.35
CA TRP A 49 2.67 -4.65 -3.70
C TRP A 49 1.66 -5.65 -4.25
N VAL A 50 0.94 -6.29 -3.32
CA VAL A 50 -0.11 -7.26 -3.62
C VAL A 50 -1.46 -6.53 -3.61
N ARG A 51 -2.25 -6.83 -4.63
CA ARG A 51 -3.58 -6.25 -4.83
C ARG A 51 -4.66 -7.29 -4.57
N THR A 52 -5.68 -6.93 -3.82
CA THR A 52 -6.79 -7.83 -3.48
C THR A 52 -8.12 -7.10 -3.43
N THR A 53 -9.20 -7.84 -3.66
CA THR A 53 -10.59 -7.36 -3.52
C THR A 53 -11.24 -8.13 -2.35
N PRO A 54 -11.01 -7.72 -1.10
CA PRO A 54 -11.39 -8.51 0.10
C PRO A 54 -12.90 -8.78 0.21
N HIS A 55 -13.73 -7.97 -0.45
CA HIS A 55 -15.19 -8.06 -0.37
C HIS A 55 -15.85 -8.59 -1.65
N GLY A 56 -15.08 -9.29 -2.49
CA GLY A 56 -15.54 -9.82 -3.78
C GLY A 56 -15.15 -8.93 -4.96
N PRO A 57 -15.43 -9.36 -6.20
CA PRO A 57 -14.96 -8.68 -7.40
C PRO A 57 -15.54 -7.27 -7.54
N CYS A 58 -14.70 -6.36 -7.99
CA CYS A 58 -15.00 -4.95 -8.19
C CYS A 58 -15.22 -4.64 -9.69
N GLY A 59 -15.87 -3.52 -9.98
CA GLY A 59 -16.03 -3.06 -11.37
C GLY A 59 -14.71 -2.58 -12.01
N GLY A 60 -13.67 -2.33 -11.20
CA GLY A 60 -12.35 -1.88 -11.60
C GLY A 60 -11.23 -2.88 -11.34
N THR A 61 -10.01 -2.50 -11.74
CA THR A 61 -8.78 -3.19 -11.31
C THR A 61 -8.25 -2.49 -10.05
N PRO A 62 -8.06 -3.20 -8.93
CA PRO A 62 -7.48 -2.62 -7.72
C PRO A 62 -6.09 -2.10 -8.06
N GLY A 63 -5.74 -0.90 -7.61
CA GLY A 63 -4.42 -0.30 -7.78
C GLY A 63 -3.89 -0.24 -9.22
N SER A 64 -3.45 0.94 -9.63
CA SER A 64 -2.65 1.14 -10.84
C SER A 64 -1.58 2.19 -10.60
N ILE A 65 -0.63 2.32 -11.53
CA ILE A 65 0.35 3.39 -11.49
C ILE A 65 -0.15 4.56 -12.33
N THR A 66 -0.04 5.75 -11.77
CA THR A 66 -0.26 7.01 -12.48
C THR A 66 0.97 7.90 -12.34
N ASN A 67 1.07 8.93 -13.18
CA ASN A 67 2.05 10.00 -13.09
C ASN A 67 1.39 11.38 -12.87
N SER A 68 0.14 11.38 -12.38
CA SER A 68 -0.64 12.57 -12.10
C SER A 68 -0.93 12.67 -10.62
N SER A 69 -0.78 13.88 -10.06
CA SER A 69 -1.08 14.19 -8.66
C SER A 69 -0.24 13.40 -7.64
N CYS A 70 0.93 12.93 -8.04
CA CYS A 70 1.89 12.26 -7.16
C CYS A 70 2.54 13.27 -6.21
N HIS A 71 2.83 12.83 -4.99
CA HIS A 71 3.34 13.69 -3.93
C HIS A 71 4.83 13.98 -4.16
N SER A 72 5.59 12.96 -4.53
CA SER A 72 6.98 13.10 -4.91
C SER A 72 7.31 12.26 -6.15
N GLY A 73 8.47 12.48 -6.75
CA GLY A 73 8.90 11.71 -7.91
C GLY A 73 8.00 11.87 -9.15
N THR A 74 7.90 10.80 -9.93
CA THR A 74 7.14 10.74 -11.19
C THR A 74 5.87 9.90 -11.05
N TYR A 75 5.89 8.88 -10.21
CA TYR A 75 4.86 7.85 -10.17
C TYR A 75 4.26 7.71 -8.78
N CYS A 76 2.99 7.32 -8.73
CA CYS A 76 2.30 7.00 -7.49
C CYS A 76 1.22 5.96 -7.77
N MET A 77 0.71 5.34 -6.72
CA MET A 77 -0.45 4.45 -6.85
C MET A 77 -1.72 5.28 -6.99
N TYR A 78 -2.59 4.89 -7.90
CA TYR A 78 -3.93 5.42 -8.10
C TYR A 78 -4.96 4.28 -8.03
N ASP A 79 -6.06 4.57 -7.35
CA ASP A 79 -7.20 3.65 -7.25
C ASP A 79 -8.53 4.42 -7.29
N GLY A 80 -9.46 3.98 -8.15
CA GLY A 80 -10.81 4.51 -8.20
C GLY A 80 -11.81 3.75 -7.31
N SER A 81 -11.42 2.56 -6.83
CA SER A 81 -12.19 1.65 -5.97
C SER A 81 -13.64 1.53 -6.39
N LEU A 82 -13.88 1.16 -7.66
CA LEU A 82 -15.20 1.21 -8.29
C LEU A 82 -16.16 0.19 -7.65
N GLU A 83 -17.19 0.71 -6.97
CA GLU A 83 -18.34 -0.04 -6.43
C GLU A 83 -18.03 -1.02 -5.27
N CYS A 84 -16.79 -1.04 -4.76
CA CYS A 84 -16.34 -1.95 -3.71
C CYS A 84 -15.22 -1.32 -2.85
N ALA A 85 -14.61 -2.12 -1.95
CA ALA A 85 -13.31 -1.79 -1.37
C ALA A 85 -12.17 -2.58 -2.04
N ASP A 86 -11.16 -1.87 -2.49
CA ASP A 86 -9.91 -2.41 -3.03
C ASP A 86 -8.82 -2.40 -1.95
N GLN A 87 -7.89 -3.33 -2.02
CA GLN A 87 -6.76 -3.40 -1.10
C GLN A 87 -5.43 -3.45 -1.84
N ILE A 88 -4.48 -2.70 -1.32
CA ILE A 88 -3.06 -2.85 -1.64
C ILE A 88 -2.29 -3.15 -0.35
N SER A 89 -1.38 -4.11 -0.42
CA SER A 89 -0.63 -4.56 0.75
C SER A 89 0.80 -4.96 0.44
N GLN A 90 1.66 -4.82 1.45
CA GLN A 90 3.02 -5.36 1.43
C GLN A 90 3.33 -5.95 2.80
N GLN A 91 4.00 -7.09 2.78
CA GLN A 91 4.43 -7.77 3.99
C GLN A 91 5.82 -7.29 4.40
N PHE A 92 6.02 -7.08 5.70
CA PHE A 92 7.34 -6.91 6.29
C PHE A 92 7.45 -7.76 7.57
N THR A 93 8.67 -7.97 8.06
CA THR A 93 8.88 -8.69 9.33
C THR A 93 8.92 -7.69 10.49
N ALA A 94 7.97 -7.79 11.41
CA ALA A 94 7.96 -7.04 12.65
C ALA A 94 8.59 -7.84 13.80
N THR A 95 9.28 -7.15 14.70
CA THR A 95 9.88 -7.71 15.92
C THR A 95 9.05 -7.30 17.12
N ALA A 96 8.72 -8.27 17.98
CA ALA A 96 7.96 -8.02 19.20
C ALA A 96 8.64 -6.97 20.09
N GLY A 97 7.85 -5.99 20.57
CA GLY A 97 8.34 -4.93 21.46
C GLY A 97 9.10 -3.79 20.78
N LYS A 98 9.29 -3.83 19.45
CA LYS A 98 9.85 -2.69 18.70
C LYS A 98 8.79 -1.66 18.33
N VAL A 99 9.24 -0.41 18.27
CA VAL A 99 8.48 0.72 17.71
C VAL A 99 9.03 1.00 16.31
N TYR A 100 8.12 1.22 15.37
CA TYR A 100 8.39 1.57 13.98
C TYR A 100 7.83 2.97 13.70
N VAL A 101 8.44 3.69 12.76
CA VAL A 101 8.02 5.04 12.34
C VAL A 101 7.64 5.04 10.87
#